data_AF-A0A197JWW3-F1
#
_entry.id   AF-A0A197JWW3-F1
#
_cell.length_a   1.000
_cell.length_b   1.000
_cell.length_c   1.000
_cell.angle_alpha   90.00
_cell.angle_beta   90.00
_cell.angle_gamma   90.00
#
_symmetry.space_group_name_H-M   'P 1'
#
loop_
_entity.id
_entity.type
_entity.pdbx_description
1 polymer ?
#
loop_
_entity_poly.entity_id
_entity_poly.type
_entity_poly.pdbx_seq_one_letter_code
_entity_poly.pdbx_strand_id
1 'polypeptide(L)'
;MAPAIFGLRLWMAFVTLVNFSITLTFYAYLVPLMNKGVDDFEGSEGFEFYWGDYAIIIASVVLFPAYLYSIWGKKPLISNKYARAALMLLPALFLIGVQLRIVILSIKIAKEMNERMPVGAFEIEPFSCKDSEGDVVSSCAVAVSHIFVPVVTGFFVMIEVAVTLFRGPLHSSKETYI
;
A
#
# COMPACT_ATOMS: atom_id res chain seq x y z
N MET A 1 4.17 -20.03 -20.85
CA MET A 1 4.06 -19.71 -19.40
C MET A 1 2.95 -20.57 -18.82
N ALA A 2 3.15 -21.31 -17.72
CA ALA A 2 2.07 -22.14 -17.17
C ALA A 2 0.88 -21.24 -16.71
N PRO A 3 -0.38 -21.63 -16.99
CA PRO A 3 -1.56 -20.77 -16.81
C PRO A 3 -1.75 -20.28 -15.37
N ALA A 4 -1.38 -21.08 -14.38
CA ALA A 4 -1.45 -20.71 -12.96
C ALA A 4 -0.53 -19.52 -12.60
N ILE A 5 0.61 -19.37 -13.27
CA ILE A 5 1.59 -18.30 -13.00
C ILE A 5 1.10 -16.99 -13.60
N PHE A 6 0.51 -17.07 -14.79
CA PHE A 6 -0.07 -15.91 -15.45
C PHE A 6 -1.23 -15.35 -14.62
N GLY A 7 -2.11 -16.23 -14.12
CA GLY A 7 -3.18 -15.84 -13.19
C GLY A 7 -2.67 -15.16 -11.93
N LEU A 8 -1.63 -15.71 -11.29
CA LEU A 8 -1.01 -15.09 -10.10
C LEU A 8 -0.42 -13.72 -10.42
N ARG A 9 0.31 -13.57 -11.54
CA ARG A 9 0.92 -12.28 -11.93
C ARG A 9 -0.11 -11.23 -12.32
N LEU A 10 -1.18 -11.64 -12.99
CA LEU A 10 -2.31 -10.77 -13.32
C LEU A 10 -3.00 -10.27 -12.04
N TRP A 11 -3.21 -11.16 -11.08
CA TRP A 11 -3.74 -10.81 -9.76
C TRP A 11 -2.82 -9.82 -9.04
N MET A 12 -1.51 -10.07 -9.03
CA MET A 12 -0.55 -9.14 -8.42
C MET A 12 -0.53 -7.77 -9.10
N ALA A 13 -0.65 -7.72 -10.43
CA ALA A 13 -0.77 -6.45 -11.14
C ALA A 13 -2.06 -5.70 -10.78
N PHE A 14 -3.17 -6.42 -10.60
CA PHE A 14 -4.41 -5.82 -10.14
C PHE A 14 -4.29 -5.26 -8.71
N VAL A 15 -3.76 -6.04 -7.77
CA VAL A 15 -3.57 -5.59 -6.37
C VAL A 15 -2.63 -4.38 -6.30
N THR A 16 -1.52 -4.41 -7.04
CA THR A 16 -0.57 -3.29 -7.07
C THR A 16 -1.12 -2.06 -7.79
N LEU A 17 -1.99 -2.24 -8.80
CA LEU A 17 -2.74 -1.13 -9.42
C LEU A 17 -3.68 -0.48 -8.41
N VAL A 18 -4.50 -1.25 -7.69
CA VAL A 18 -5.43 -0.72 -6.69
C VAL A 18 -4.67 0.06 -5.61
N ASN A 19 -3.57 -0.50 -5.11
CA ASN A 19 -2.69 0.18 -4.17
C ASN A 19 -2.15 1.50 -4.75
N PHE A 20 -1.61 1.47 -5.97
CA PHE A 20 -1.09 2.65 -6.64
C PHE A 20 -2.16 3.73 -6.83
N SER A 21 -3.37 3.36 -7.25
CA SER A 21 -4.49 4.28 -7.40
C SER A 21 -4.87 4.94 -6.08
N ILE A 22 -4.95 4.18 -4.98
CA ILE A 22 -5.29 4.73 -3.65
C ILE A 22 -4.19 5.65 -3.14
N THR A 23 -2.91 5.25 -3.27
CA THR A 23 -1.76 6.09 -2.92
C THR A 23 -1.75 7.38 -3.73
N LEU A 24 -2.05 7.29 -5.03
CA LEU A 24 -2.16 8.47 -5.89
C LEU A 24 -3.31 9.38 -5.44
N THR A 25 -4.50 8.83 -5.19
CA THR A 25 -5.65 9.63 -4.70
C THR A 25 -5.34 10.28 -3.36
N PHE A 26 -4.65 9.59 -2.45
CA PHE A 26 -4.28 10.15 -1.16
C PHE A 26 -3.30 11.33 -1.31
N TYR A 27 -2.16 11.13 -1.96
CA TYR A 27 -1.11 12.16 -2.02
C TYR A 27 -1.36 13.26 -3.07
N ALA A 28 -1.97 12.93 -4.21
CA ALA A 28 -2.16 13.90 -5.29
C ALA A 28 -3.50 14.66 -5.19
N TYR A 29 -4.49 14.12 -4.45
CA TYR A 29 -5.80 14.76 -4.31
C TYR A 29 -6.13 15.09 -2.85
N LEU A 30 -6.05 14.13 -1.94
CA LEU A 30 -6.47 14.33 -0.55
C LEU A 30 -5.55 15.29 0.22
N VAL A 31 -4.23 15.12 0.12
CA VAL A 31 -3.26 15.98 0.81
C VAL A 31 -3.36 17.45 0.37
N PRO A 32 -3.42 17.77 -0.95
CA PRO A 32 -3.67 19.15 -1.38
C PRO A 32 -5.01 19.71 -0.92
N LEU A 33 -6.07 18.88 -0.86
CA LEU A 33 -7.37 19.30 -0.36
C LEU A 33 -7.32 19.64 1.14
N MET A 34 -6.64 18.82 1.94
CA MET A 34 -6.42 19.07 3.36
C MET A 34 -5.63 20.37 3.57
N ASN A 35 -4.55 20.59 2.82
CA ASN A 35 -3.71 21.79 2.96
C ASN A 35 -4.46 23.07 2.57
N LYS A 36 -5.32 23.03 1.54
CA LYS A 36 -6.16 24.18 1.20
C LYS A 36 -7.16 24.53 2.31
N GLY A 37 -7.76 23.52 2.96
CA GLY A 37 -8.67 23.76 4.08
C GLY A 37 -7.98 24.29 5.34
N VAL A 38 -6.67 24.06 5.47
CA VAL A 38 -5.81 24.57 6.55
C VAL A 38 -5.43 26.04 6.31
N ASP A 39 -5.19 26.44 5.06
CA ASP A 39 -4.89 27.84 4.72
C ASP A 39 -6.05 28.81 5.06
N ASP A 40 -7.29 28.31 5.15
CA ASP A 40 -8.47 29.08 5.55
C ASP A 40 -8.60 29.28 7.08
N PHE A 41 -7.85 28.52 7.88
CA PHE A 41 -7.84 28.63 9.35
C PHE A 41 -6.47 29.12 9.83
N GLU A 42 -6.38 30.39 10.23
CA GLU A 42 -5.17 30.97 10.84
C GLU A 42 -4.66 30.09 11.99
N GLY A 43 -3.54 29.40 11.77
CA GLY A 43 -2.84 28.63 12.80
C GLY A 43 -2.89 27.10 12.67
N SER A 44 -3.55 26.53 11.65
CA SER A 44 -3.35 25.11 11.34
C SER A 44 -2.07 24.91 10.51
N GLU A 45 -1.21 23.97 10.93
CA GLU A 45 -0.05 23.55 10.13
C GLU A 45 -0.53 22.57 9.05
N GLY A 46 -0.09 22.79 7.82
CA GLY A 46 -0.40 21.89 6.70
C GLY A 46 0.19 20.49 6.91
N PHE A 47 -0.32 19.54 6.13
CA PHE A 47 0.25 18.20 6.08
C PHE A 47 1.70 18.25 5.57
N GLU A 48 2.63 17.87 6.44
CA GLU A 48 4.05 17.71 6.11
C GLU A 48 4.35 16.27 5.69
N PHE A 49 5.13 16.11 4.63
CA PHE A 49 5.59 14.80 4.18
C PHE A 49 6.68 14.26 5.11
N TYR A 50 6.44 13.08 5.68
CA TYR A 50 7.44 12.35 6.45
C TYR A 50 8.17 11.34 5.56
N TRP A 51 9.32 10.84 6.05
CA TRP A 51 10.12 9.85 5.31
C TRP A 51 9.29 8.60 4.93
N GLY A 52 8.34 8.20 5.78
CA GLY A 52 7.47 7.05 5.55
C GLY A 52 6.55 7.23 4.34
N ASP A 53 6.13 8.47 4.08
CA ASP A 53 5.26 8.79 2.95
C ASP A 53 6.00 8.60 1.63
N TYR A 54 7.24 9.11 1.56
CA TYR A 54 8.14 8.86 0.43
C TYR A 54 8.42 7.37 0.22
N ALA A 55 8.61 6.60 1.31
CA ALA A 55 8.82 5.16 1.21
C ALA A 55 7.60 4.44 0.61
N ILE A 56 6.37 4.82 1.01
CA ILE A 56 5.12 4.25 0.46
C ILE A 56 4.95 4.61 -1.02
N ILE A 57 5.19 5.87 -1.38
CA ILE A 57 5.08 6.35 -2.77
C ILE A 57 6.07 5.59 -3.66
N ILE A 58 7.35 5.57 -3.27
CA ILE A 58 8.40 4.90 -4.04
C ILE A 58 8.13 3.39 -4.14
N ALA A 59 7.75 2.73 -3.05
CA ALA A 59 7.44 1.31 -3.06
C ALA A 59 6.27 0.99 -4.00
N SER A 60 5.22 1.81 -4.00
CA SER A 60 4.05 1.65 -4.88
C SER A 60 4.42 1.87 -6.36
N VAL A 61 5.22 2.90 -6.65
CA VAL A 61 5.73 3.21 -7.99
C VAL A 61 6.71 2.16 -8.50
N VAL A 62 7.46 1.48 -7.63
CA VAL A 62 8.36 0.39 -8.05
C VAL A 62 7.58 -0.88 -8.32
N LEU A 63 6.64 -1.24 -7.44
CA LEU A 63 5.91 -2.51 -7.54
C LEU A 63 4.97 -2.57 -8.75
N PHE A 64 4.17 -1.54 -8.98
CA PHE A 64 3.15 -1.59 -10.05
C PHE A 64 3.76 -1.76 -11.46
N PRO A 65 4.72 -0.93 -11.91
CA PRO A 65 5.41 -1.13 -13.18
C PRO A 65 6.20 -2.43 -13.24
N ALA A 66 6.77 -2.91 -12.11
CA ALA A 66 7.47 -4.19 -12.09
C ALA A 66 6.54 -5.37 -12.39
N TYR A 67 5.32 -5.37 -11.84
CA TYR A 67 4.31 -6.39 -12.15
C TYR A 67 3.72 -6.22 -13.54
N LEU A 68 3.50 -4.98 -13.99
CA LEU A 68 3.04 -4.70 -15.37
C LEU A 68 4.05 -5.20 -16.40
N TYR A 69 5.34 -4.91 -16.19
CA TYR A 69 6.43 -5.44 -17.00
C TYR A 69 6.51 -6.97 -16.93
N SER A 70 6.24 -7.56 -15.76
CA SER A 70 6.23 -9.03 -15.63
C SER A 70 5.11 -9.73 -16.41
N ILE A 71 4.08 -9.01 -16.87
CA ILE A 71 3.01 -9.51 -17.75
C ILE A 71 3.41 -9.37 -19.22
N TRP A 72 3.96 -8.22 -19.62
CA TRP A 72 4.32 -7.93 -21.01
C TRP A 72 5.69 -8.46 -21.44
N GLY A 73 6.62 -8.63 -20.48
CA GLY A 73 8.01 -8.99 -20.74
C GLY A 73 8.16 -10.44 -21.20
N LYS A 74 8.62 -10.63 -22.44
CA LYS A 74 9.01 -11.95 -23.00
C LYS A 74 10.27 -12.52 -22.33
N LYS A 75 11.04 -11.72 -21.58
CA LYS A 75 12.25 -12.13 -20.83
C LYS A 75 12.29 -11.44 -19.46
N PRO A 76 12.78 -12.10 -18.40
CA PRO A 76 12.98 -11.46 -17.11
C PRO A 76 14.08 -10.39 -17.21
N LEU A 77 13.81 -9.17 -16.73
CA LEU A 77 14.78 -8.07 -16.62
C LEU A 77 16.04 -8.47 -15.84
N ILE A 78 15.87 -9.34 -14.85
CA ILE A 78 16.93 -9.85 -13.99
C ILE A 78 16.92 -11.38 -14.09
N SER A 79 18.01 -11.93 -14.63
CA SER A 79 18.17 -13.38 -14.80
C SER A 79 18.26 -14.12 -13.47
N ASN A 80 18.79 -13.47 -12.42
CA ASN A 80 18.92 -14.07 -11.10
C ASN A 80 17.61 -13.99 -10.29
N LYS A 81 17.00 -15.15 -10.02
CA LYS A 81 15.76 -15.29 -9.25
C LYS A 81 15.83 -14.67 -7.85
N TYR A 82 16.98 -14.73 -7.18
CA TYR A 82 17.15 -14.19 -5.82
C TYR A 82 17.20 -12.66 -5.82
N ALA A 83 17.86 -12.07 -6.82
CA ALA A 83 17.91 -10.63 -6.98
C ALA A 83 16.53 -10.05 -7.29
N ARG A 84 15.76 -10.71 -8.16
CA ARG A 84 14.35 -10.34 -8.42
C ARG A 84 13.50 -10.43 -7.15
N ALA A 85 13.61 -11.53 -6.40
CA ALA A 85 12.89 -11.73 -5.15
C ALA A 85 13.21 -10.63 -4.13
N ALA A 86 14.49 -10.30 -3.93
CA ALA A 86 14.92 -9.25 -3.02
C ALA A 86 14.36 -7.86 -3.43
N LEU A 87 14.38 -7.55 -4.73
CA LEU A 87 13.87 -6.28 -5.25
C LEU A 87 12.35 -6.12 -5.14
N MET A 88 11.60 -7.21 -5.09
CA MET A 88 10.14 -7.18 -4.84
C MET A 88 9.84 -7.22 -3.33
N LEU A 89 10.64 -7.95 -2.56
CA LEU A 89 10.46 -8.10 -1.12
C LEU A 89 10.74 -6.79 -0.37
N LEU A 90 11.79 -6.05 -0.74
CA LEU A 90 12.14 -4.80 -0.07
C LEU A 90 10.99 -3.79 -0.09
N PRO A 91 10.42 -3.38 -1.25
CA PRO A 91 9.24 -2.52 -1.29
C PRO A 91 8.06 -3.05 -0.48
N ALA A 92 7.80 -4.37 -0.54
CA ALA A 92 6.69 -4.98 0.19
C ALA A 92 6.86 -4.87 1.72
N LEU A 93 8.07 -5.09 2.22
CA LEU A 93 8.40 -4.92 3.64
C LEU A 93 8.28 -3.45 4.08
N PHE A 94 8.65 -2.50 3.23
CA PHE A 94 8.44 -1.07 3.51
C PHE A 94 6.95 -0.73 3.59
N LEU A 95 6.12 -1.21 2.65
CA LEU A 95 4.68 -0.98 2.69
C LEU A 95 4.06 -1.48 3.99
N ILE A 96 4.40 -2.70 4.41
CA ILE A 96 3.89 -3.29 5.65
C ILE A 96 4.45 -2.53 6.87
N GLY A 97 5.76 -2.35 6.93
CA GLY A 97 6.43 -1.79 8.11
C GLY A 97 6.01 -0.36 8.44
N VAL A 98 5.92 0.50 7.41
CA VAL A 98 5.50 1.90 7.61
C VAL A 98 4.02 1.95 8.00
N GLN A 99 3.15 1.20 7.31
CA GLN A 99 1.71 1.25 7.59
C GLN A 99 1.33 0.61 8.92
N LEU A 100 1.99 -0.48 9.34
CA LEU A 100 1.76 -1.05 10.67
C LEU A 100 2.14 -0.05 11.77
N ARG A 101 3.22 0.72 11.58
CA ARG A 101 3.56 1.80 12.51
C ARG A 101 2.47 2.87 12.56
N ILE A 102 1.91 3.24 11.41
CA ILE A 102 0.79 4.20 11.33
C ILE A 102 -0.43 3.64 12.07
N VAL A 103 -0.80 2.38 11.86
CA VAL A 103 -1.92 1.72 12.57
C VAL A 103 -1.72 1.79 14.10
N ILE A 104 -0.53 1.43 14.58
CA ILE A 104 -0.20 1.46 16.01
C ILE A 104 -0.32 2.89 16.57
N LEU A 105 0.20 3.89 15.84
CA LEU A 105 0.10 5.29 16.23
C LEU A 105 -1.35 5.77 16.26
N SER A 106 -2.16 5.45 15.25
CA SER A 106 -3.58 5.82 15.19
C SER A 106 -4.38 5.23 16.35
N ILE A 107 -4.16 3.96 16.69
CA ILE A 107 -4.80 3.32 17.85
C ILE A 107 -4.38 4.01 19.15
N LYS A 108 -3.08 4.31 19.29
CA LYS A 108 -2.56 4.97 20.49
C LYS A 108 -3.14 6.37 20.66
N ILE A 109 -3.21 7.17 19.59
CA ILE A 109 -3.77 8.52 19.61
C ILE A 109 -5.27 8.47 19.94
N ALA A 110 -6.03 7.58 19.30
CA ALA A 110 -7.46 7.43 19.58
C ALA A 110 -7.70 7.07 21.06
N LYS A 111 -6.88 6.16 21.61
CA LYS A 111 -6.95 5.78 23.03
C LYS A 111 -6.64 6.97 23.94
N GLU A 112 -5.56 7.72 23.69
CA GLU A 112 -5.19 8.89 24.48
C GLU A 112 -6.25 10.01 24.41
N MET A 113 -6.92 10.17 23.26
CA MET A 113 -8.02 11.12 23.11
C MET A 113 -9.26 10.67 23.90
N ASN A 114 -9.61 9.39 23.83
CA ASN A 114 -10.73 8.82 24.60
C ASN A 114 -10.51 8.93 26.11
N GLU A 115 -9.28 8.73 26.59
CA GLU A 115 -8.94 8.90 28.01
C GLU A 115 -9.02 10.36 28.50
N ARG A 116 -8.86 11.34 27.61
CA ARG A 116 -8.95 12.77 27.93
C ARG A 116 -10.36 13.34 27.82
N MET A 117 -11.29 12.61 27.21
CA MET A 117 -12.64 13.10 27.00
C MET A 117 -13.50 12.96 28.27
N PRO A 118 -14.43 13.92 28.50
CA PRO A 118 -15.34 13.85 29.64
C PRO A 118 -16.27 12.64 29.53
N VAL A 119 -16.65 12.10 30.69
CA VAL A 119 -17.57 10.95 30.78
C VAL A 119 -18.88 11.26 30.07
N GLY A 120 -19.23 10.48 29.04
CA GLY A 120 -20.43 10.66 28.22
C GLY A 120 -20.20 11.31 26.86
N ALA A 121 -18.96 11.71 26.52
CA ALA A 121 -18.59 12.08 25.16
C ALA A 121 -18.56 10.85 24.24
N PHE A 122 -18.76 11.07 22.93
CA PHE A 122 -18.61 10.02 21.92
C PHE A 122 -17.18 9.48 21.91
N GLU A 123 -17.03 8.16 22.08
CA GLU A 123 -15.73 7.52 21.92
C GLU A 123 -15.27 7.59 20.47
N ILE A 124 -14.03 8.02 20.24
CA ILE A 124 -13.40 8.01 18.92
C ILE A 124 -12.96 6.57 18.65
N GLU A 125 -13.65 5.93 17.71
CA GLU A 125 -13.23 4.63 17.18
C GLU A 125 -12.09 4.82 16.17
N PRO A 126 -10.95 4.13 16.34
CA PRO A 126 -9.87 4.21 15.36
C PRO A 126 -10.35 3.64 14.02
N PHE A 127 -10.12 4.38 12.93
CA PHE A 127 -10.50 4.03 11.56
C PHE A 127 -12.01 4.04 11.24
N SER A 128 -12.86 4.56 12.12
CA SER A 128 -14.26 4.80 11.79
C SER A 128 -14.39 6.05 10.94
N CYS A 129 -15.10 5.92 9.80
CA CYS A 129 -15.37 7.02 8.88
C CYS A 129 -16.81 7.52 8.93
N LYS A 130 -17.56 7.12 9.96
CA LYS A 130 -18.90 7.61 10.20
C LYS A 130 -18.83 8.97 10.87
N ASP A 131 -19.59 9.93 10.36
CA ASP A 131 -19.80 11.20 11.04
C ASP A 131 -20.82 11.06 12.18
N SER A 132 -21.15 12.18 12.84
CA SER A 132 -22.12 12.23 13.93
C SER A 132 -23.55 11.87 13.51
N GLU A 133 -23.85 11.92 12.22
CA GLU A 133 -25.16 11.57 11.64
C GLU A 133 -25.20 10.10 11.17
N GLY A 134 -24.04 9.43 11.14
CA GLY A 134 -23.86 8.04 10.73
C GLY A 134 -23.48 7.87 9.26
N ASP A 135 -23.29 8.97 8.53
CA ASP A 135 -22.91 8.98 7.13
C ASP A 135 -21.40 8.76 6.94
N VAL A 136 -21.03 8.09 5.86
CA VAL A 136 -19.62 7.73 5.60
C VAL A 136 -18.93 8.84 4.83
N VAL A 137 -17.94 9.46 5.46
CA VAL A 137 -17.13 10.51 4.83
C VAL A 137 -16.12 9.88 3.86
N SER A 138 -16.26 10.19 2.57
CA SER A 138 -15.44 9.60 1.50
C SER A 138 -13.95 9.90 1.64
N SER A 139 -13.59 11.11 2.10
CA SER A 139 -12.20 11.51 2.38
C SER A 139 -11.57 10.63 3.45
N CYS A 140 -12.31 10.32 4.51
CA CYS A 140 -11.88 9.37 5.54
C CYS A 140 -11.72 7.97 4.97
N ALA A 141 -12.67 7.48 4.16
CA ALA A 141 -12.60 6.14 3.59
C ALA A 141 -11.34 5.97 2.71
N VAL A 142 -10.96 7.00 1.95
CA VAL A 142 -9.70 7.03 1.19
C VAL A 142 -8.49 7.00 2.12
N ALA A 143 -8.47 7.82 3.18
CA ALA A 143 -7.38 7.84 4.15
C ALA A 143 -7.19 6.49 4.86
N VAL A 144 -8.28 5.86 5.29
CA VAL A 144 -8.26 4.52 5.90
C VAL A 144 -7.82 3.47 4.90
N SER A 145 -8.31 3.53 3.66
CA SER A 145 -7.88 2.62 2.59
C SER A 145 -6.40 2.75 2.29
N HIS A 146 -5.86 3.98 2.33
CA HIS A 146 -4.44 4.25 2.16
C HIS A 146 -3.57 3.63 3.26
N ILE A 147 -4.13 3.35 4.44
CA ILE A 147 -3.41 2.64 5.51
C ILE A 147 -3.41 1.12 5.26
N PHE A 148 -4.58 0.53 4.97
CA PHE A 148 -4.73 -0.92 4.94
C PHE A 148 -4.36 -1.57 3.61
N VAL A 149 -4.67 -0.94 2.47
CA VAL A 149 -4.41 -1.54 1.15
C VAL A 149 -2.92 -1.78 0.89
N PRO A 150 -1.98 -0.90 1.28
CA PRO A 150 -0.56 -1.20 1.11
C PRO A 150 -0.08 -2.35 1.98
N VAL A 151 -0.65 -2.55 3.17
CA VAL A 151 -0.36 -3.72 4.03
C VAL A 151 -0.78 -4.99 3.30
N VAL A 152 -2.02 -5.05 2.81
CA VAL A 152 -2.55 -6.20 2.05
C VAL A 152 -1.69 -6.46 0.82
N THR A 153 -1.34 -5.41 0.09
CA THR A 153 -0.47 -5.49 -1.10
C THR A 153 0.90 -6.08 -0.76
N GLY A 154 1.54 -5.59 0.30
CA GLY A 154 2.81 -6.12 0.77
C GLY A 154 2.73 -7.61 1.11
N PHE A 155 1.66 -8.06 1.78
CA PHE A 155 1.46 -9.48 2.09
C PHE A 155 1.34 -10.34 0.83
N PHE A 156 0.54 -9.91 -0.15
CA PHE A 156 0.43 -10.63 -1.42
C PHE A 156 1.76 -10.71 -2.17
N VAL A 157 2.56 -9.64 -2.15
CA VAL A 157 3.91 -9.64 -2.75
C VAL A 157 4.83 -10.61 -2.02
N MET A 158 4.81 -10.64 -0.68
CA MET A 158 5.60 -11.62 0.09
C MET A 158 5.22 -13.06 -0.23
N ILE A 159 3.91 -13.35 -0.36
CA ILE A 159 3.42 -14.68 -0.75
C ILE A 159 3.92 -15.05 -2.15
N GLU A 160 3.84 -14.13 -3.12
CA GLU A 160 4.34 -14.38 -4.48
C GLU A 160 5.85 -14.64 -4.48
N VAL A 161 6.62 -13.84 -3.74
CA VAL A 161 8.08 -14.04 -3.60
C VAL A 161 8.38 -15.41 -2.98
N ALA A 162 7.70 -15.80 -1.91
CA ALA A 162 7.87 -17.11 -1.28
C ALA A 162 7.56 -18.25 -2.25
N VAL A 163 6.42 -18.18 -2.95
CA VAL A 163 6.01 -19.19 -3.95
C VAL A 163 7.05 -19.28 -5.08
N THR A 164 7.55 -18.16 -5.57
CA THR A 164 8.55 -18.09 -6.65
C THR A 164 9.92 -18.63 -6.20
N LEU A 165 10.29 -18.46 -4.93
CA LEU A 165 11.52 -19.04 -4.37
C LEU A 165 11.42 -20.56 -4.20
N PHE A 166 10.31 -21.07 -3.63
CA PHE A 166 10.12 -22.50 -3.37
C PHE A 166 9.87 -23.33 -4.63
N ARG A 167 9.14 -22.79 -5.63
CA ARG A 167 8.83 -23.53 -6.86
C ARG A 167 9.88 -23.35 -7.97
N GLY A 168 10.91 -22.51 -7.75
CA GLY A 168 11.91 -22.15 -8.76
C GLY A 168 11.32 -21.32 -9.91
N PRO A 169 12.14 -20.86 -10.88
CA PRO A 169 11.60 -20.22 -12.07
C PRO A 169 10.74 -21.25 -12.82
N LEU A 170 9.43 -21.05 -12.84
CA LEU A 170 8.49 -21.92 -13.58
C LEU A 170 8.62 -21.79 -15.12
N HIS A 171 9.79 -21.39 -15.63
CA HIS A 171 10.14 -21.66 -17.03
C HIS A 171 10.68 -23.09 -17.09
N SER A 172 9.96 -23.95 -17.81
CA SER A 172 10.52 -25.22 -18.26
C SER A 172 11.82 -24.93 -19.00
N SER A 173 12.93 -25.55 -18.59
CA SER A 173 14.23 -25.44 -19.28
C SER A 173 14.24 -26.09 -20.68
N LYS A 174 13.07 -26.47 -21.23
CA LYS A 174 12.95 -27.24 -22.47
C LYS A 174 12.84 -26.42 -23.76
N GLU A 175 12.84 -25.09 -23.71
CA GLU A 175 12.76 -24.26 -24.94
C GLU A 175 14.09 -23.62 -25.38
N THR A 176 15.23 -24.02 -24.79
CA THR A 176 16.56 -23.48 -25.18
C THR A 176 17.39 -24.45 -26.03
N TYR A 177 16.78 -25.50 -26.58
CA TYR A 177 17.40 -26.40 -27.55
C TYR A 177 16.48 -26.58 -28.76
N ILE A 178 16.33 -25.54 -29.58
CA ILE A 178 16.18 -25.65 -31.04
C ILE A 178 16.89 -24.44 -31.65
#